data_AF-A0A5N0EGE5-F1
#
_entry.id   AF-A0A5N0EGE5-F1
#
_cell.length_a   1.000
_cell.length_b   1.000
_cell.length_c   1.000
_cell.angle_alpha   90.00
_cell.angle_beta   90.00
_cell.angle_gamma   90.00
#
_symmetry.space_group_name_H-M   'P 1'
#
loop_
_entity.id
_entity.type
_entity.pdbx_description
1 polymer ?
#
loop_
_entity_poly.entity_id
_entity_poly.type
_entity_poly.pdbx_seq_one_letter_code
_entity_poly.pdbx_strand_id
1 'polypeptide(L)'
;MFKRAHLLVLPTLAAALALTASPATAQPGDLDEWTPVDYTEYLATDAEHSGGLYFRTPDGRNCAFHWNSGPVGCDAVSLDAPAGTNQIRASIIEPAHFVTADHPTFTHPNGAKILPEGHKVTFANTTCGVGYQGTVDCETGPHGFILSAVYSILH
;
A
#
# COMPACT_ATOMS: atom_id res chain seq x y z
N MET A 1 0.23 55.50 -60.77
CA MET A 1 0.41 55.65 -59.31
C MET A 1 -0.33 54.51 -58.61
N PHE A 2 0.40 53.71 -57.85
CA PHE A 2 -0.02 52.46 -57.22
C PHE A 2 -1.06 52.65 -56.10
N LYS A 3 -2.02 51.73 -55.96
CA LYS A 3 -2.56 51.34 -54.65
C LYS A 3 -2.89 49.84 -54.64
N ARG A 4 -2.10 49.10 -53.87
CA ARG A 4 -2.26 47.67 -53.55
C ARG A 4 -3.46 47.50 -52.61
N ALA A 5 -4.38 46.60 -52.93
CA ALA A 5 -5.43 46.14 -52.04
C ALA A 5 -4.90 44.96 -51.22
N HIS A 6 -4.85 45.12 -49.89
CA HIS A 6 -4.41 44.07 -48.97
C HIS A 6 -5.60 43.19 -48.60
N LEU A 7 -5.56 41.92 -49.00
CA LEU A 7 -6.44 40.87 -48.51
C LEU A 7 -6.06 40.55 -47.05
N LEU A 8 -7.02 40.69 -46.13
CA LEU A 8 -6.90 40.22 -44.75
C LEU A 8 -7.25 38.73 -44.69
N VAL A 9 -6.26 37.91 -44.34
CA VAL A 9 -6.45 36.49 -43.99
C VAL A 9 -6.57 36.39 -42.47
N LEU A 10 -7.71 35.91 -41.98
CA LEU A 10 -7.94 35.60 -40.57
C LEU A 10 -7.49 34.16 -40.27
N PRO A 11 -6.58 33.91 -39.32
CA PRO A 11 -6.29 32.57 -38.86
C PRO A 11 -7.33 32.13 -37.82
N THR A 12 -8.01 31.01 -38.09
CA THR A 12 -8.83 30.28 -37.10
C THR A 12 -7.92 29.63 -36.07
N LEU A 13 -7.96 30.12 -34.83
CA LEU A 13 -7.32 29.48 -33.67
C LEU A 13 -8.16 28.25 -33.24
N ALA A 14 -7.65 27.05 -33.48
CA ALA A 14 -8.17 25.84 -32.87
C ALA A 14 -7.44 25.62 -31.52
N ALA A 15 -8.12 25.88 -30.40
CA ALA A 15 -7.59 25.62 -29.07
C ALA A 15 -7.78 24.13 -28.74
N ALA A 16 -6.68 23.37 -28.67
CA ALA A 16 -6.69 22.01 -28.16
C ALA A 16 -6.75 22.05 -26.61
N LEU A 17 -7.85 21.56 -26.02
CA LEU A 17 -7.91 21.32 -24.58
C LEU A 17 -7.04 20.11 -24.24
N ALA A 18 -5.90 20.34 -23.60
CA ALA A 18 -5.13 19.29 -22.95
C ALA A 18 -5.78 18.98 -21.59
N LEU A 19 -6.42 17.81 -21.48
CA LEU A 19 -6.84 17.25 -20.19
C LEU A 19 -5.59 16.78 -19.44
N THR A 20 -5.11 17.57 -18.48
CA THR A 20 -4.10 17.11 -17.53
C THR A 20 -4.78 16.23 -16.50
N ALA A 21 -4.63 14.91 -16.61
CA ALA A 21 -4.98 14.00 -15.52
C ALA A 21 -4.02 14.26 -14.36
N SER A 22 -4.54 14.71 -13.21
CA SER A 22 -3.75 14.83 -11.99
C SER A 22 -3.27 13.43 -11.56
N PRO A 23 -2.04 13.28 -11.03
CA PRO A 23 -1.64 12.03 -10.43
C PRO A 23 -2.54 11.76 -9.24
N ALA A 24 -3.19 10.58 -9.22
CA ALA A 24 -3.91 10.12 -8.05
C ALA A 24 -2.88 9.84 -6.94
N THR A 25 -2.72 10.77 -6.01
CA THR A 25 -2.04 10.49 -4.75
C THR A 25 -2.92 9.53 -3.97
N ALA A 26 -2.45 8.32 -3.70
CA ALA A 26 -3.10 7.45 -2.72
C ALA A 26 -3.02 8.19 -1.38
N GLN A 27 -4.16 8.74 -0.94
CA GLN A 27 -4.20 9.42 0.35
C GLN A 27 -4.08 8.32 1.42
N PRO A 28 -3.29 8.53 2.50
CA PRO A 28 -3.44 7.76 3.72
C PRO A 28 -4.93 7.63 4.01
N GLY A 29 -5.45 6.40 3.96
CA GLY A 29 -6.84 6.17 4.31
C GLY A 29 -6.89 6.15 5.83
N ASP A 30 -7.81 6.90 6.42
CA ASP A 30 -8.10 6.67 7.83
C ASP A 30 -8.62 5.23 7.96
N LEU A 31 -7.85 4.37 8.62
CA LEU A 31 -8.21 2.97 8.82
C LEU A 31 -9.60 2.85 9.45
N ASP A 32 -10.07 3.83 10.22
CA ASP A 32 -11.40 3.84 10.81
C ASP A 32 -12.54 3.87 9.79
N GLU A 33 -12.30 4.35 8.57
CA GLU A 33 -13.29 4.38 7.49
C GLU A 33 -13.40 3.04 6.73
N TRP A 34 -12.48 2.11 6.94
CA TRP A 34 -12.43 0.85 6.18
C TRP A 34 -13.30 -0.25 6.78
N THR A 35 -13.85 -1.09 5.91
CA THR A 35 -14.77 -2.18 6.30
C THR A 35 -14.00 -3.27 7.06
N PRO A 36 -14.34 -3.56 8.32
CA PRO A 36 -13.68 -4.62 9.06
C PRO A 36 -14.07 -6.00 8.52
N VAL A 37 -13.10 -6.92 8.48
CA VAL A 37 -13.33 -8.36 8.25
C VAL A 37 -13.11 -9.15 9.53
N ASP A 38 -13.62 -10.39 9.56
CA ASP A 38 -13.31 -11.33 10.64
C ASP A 38 -11.86 -11.81 10.53
N TYR A 39 -11.03 -11.48 11.53
CA TYR A 39 -9.62 -11.85 11.56
C TYR A 39 -9.39 -13.36 11.59
N THR A 40 -10.36 -14.15 12.08
CA THR A 40 -10.23 -15.61 12.17
C THR A 40 -10.12 -16.27 10.79
N GLU A 41 -10.62 -15.60 9.74
CA GLU A 41 -10.52 -16.04 8.35
C GLU A 41 -9.10 -15.93 7.77
N TYR A 42 -8.21 -15.20 8.46
CA TYR A 42 -6.85 -14.91 8.03
C TYR A 42 -5.79 -15.56 8.95
N LEU A 43 -6.21 -16.28 9.98
CA LEU A 43 -5.30 -16.99 10.86
C LEU A 43 -4.65 -18.17 10.14
N ALA A 44 -3.34 -18.32 10.31
CA ALA A 44 -2.68 -19.57 9.95
C ALA A 44 -3.19 -20.72 10.82
N THR A 45 -3.44 -21.87 10.20
CA THR A 45 -4.02 -23.04 10.86
C THR A 45 -3.05 -24.22 10.95
N ASP A 46 -1.95 -24.19 10.20
CA ASP A 46 -0.87 -25.14 10.37
C ASP A 46 -0.01 -24.80 11.59
N ALA A 47 0.63 -25.83 12.15
CA ALA A 47 1.39 -25.69 13.38
C ALA A 47 2.63 -24.80 13.23
N GLU A 48 3.25 -24.78 12.05
CA GLU A 48 4.51 -24.06 11.79
C GLU A 48 4.31 -22.54 11.75
N HIS A 49 3.17 -22.07 11.24
CA HIS A 49 2.81 -20.66 11.13
C HIS A 49 1.75 -20.25 12.16
N SER A 50 1.35 -21.18 13.03
CA SER A 50 0.50 -20.87 14.19
C SER A 50 1.15 -19.74 14.98
N GLY A 51 0.36 -18.72 15.34
CA GLY A 51 0.95 -17.46 15.81
C GLY A 51 0.87 -16.32 14.81
N GLY A 52 0.47 -16.58 13.57
CA GLY A 52 0.39 -15.56 12.53
C GLY A 52 -1.01 -15.36 11.96
N LEU A 53 -1.30 -14.12 11.60
CA LEU A 53 -2.39 -13.76 10.70
C LEU A 53 -1.77 -13.34 9.37
N TYR A 54 -2.18 -13.94 8.26
CA TYR A 54 -1.60 -13.67 6.95
C TYR A 54 -2.68 -13.21 5.96
N PHE A 55 -2.35 -12.21 5.14
CA PHE A 55 -3.20 -11.79 4.03
C PHE A 55 -2.36 -11.43 2.82
N ARG A 56 -3.03 -11.36 1.67
CA ARG A 56 -2.47 -10.85 0.43
C ARG A 56 -3.28 -9.68 -0.09
N THR A 57 -2.62 -8.67 -0.64
CA THR A 57 -3.30 -7.61 -1.37
C THR A 57 -3.78 -8.11 -2.74
N PRO A 58 -4.78 -7.47 -3.38
CA PRO A 58 -5.22 -7.84 -4.72
C PRO A 58 -4.12 -7.75 -5.79
N ASP A 59 -3.12 -6.86 -5.62
CA ASP A 59 -1.94 -6.75 -6.48
C ASP A 59 -0.82 -7.77 -6.15
N GLY A 60 -1.00 -8.58 -5.09
CA GLY A 60 -0.19 -9.77 -4.82
C GLY A 60 0.88 -9.64 -3.73
N ARG A 61 0.91 -8.54 -2.96
CA ARG A 61 1.85 -8.35 -1.84
C ARG A 61 1.42 -9.21 -0.65
N ASN A 62 2.36 -9.93 -0.06
CA ASN A 62 2.09 -10.75 1.13
C ASN A 62 2.40 -9.94 2.39
N CYS A 63 1.47 -9.99 3.35
CA CYS A 63 1.58 -9.28 4.61
C CYS A 63 1.11 -10.17 5.77
N ALA A 64 1.63 -9.93 6.96
CA ALA A 64 1.26 -10.72 8.13
C ALA A 64 1.42 -9.96 9.45
N PHE A 65 0.71 -10.45 10.46
CA PHE A 65 0.84 -10.06 11.87
C PHE A 65 1.40 -11.25 12.62
N HIS A 66 2.49 -11.07 13.36
CA HIS A 66 3.01 -12.10 14.25
C HIS A 66 2.58 -11.81 15.70
N TRP A 67 2.08 -12.82 16.42
CA TRP A 67 1.65 -12.69 17.82
C TRP A 67 2.82 -12.37 18.77
N ASN A 68 2.50 -12.18 20.05
CA ASN A 68 3.47 -11.94 21.13
C ASN A 68 4.35 -10.70 20.91
N SER A 69 3.76 -9.61 20.42
CA SER A 69 4.48 -8.39 20.03
C SER A 69 5.45 -8.59 18.86
N GLY A 70 5.26 -9.66 18.09
CA GLY A 70 5.94 -9.86 16.83
C GLY A 70 5.61 -8.75 15.83
N PRO A 71 6.42 -8.62 14.75
CA PRO A 71 6.23 -7.56 13.80
C PRO A 71 4.94 -7.75 13.00
N VAL A 72 4.38 -6.63 12.57
CA VAL A 72 3.48 -6.54 11.43
C VAL A 72 4.27 -6.02 10.25
N GLY A 73 4.04 -6.56 9.06
CA GLY A 73 4.80 -6.16 7.89
C GLY A 73 4.38 -6.84 6.61
N CYS A 74 5.09 -6.51 5.54
CA CYS A 74 4.91 -7.11 4.23
C CYS A 74 6.26 -7.52 3.62
N ASP A 75 6.26 -8.62 2.87
CA ASP A 75 7.37 -9.03 2.00
C ASP A 75 7.35 -8.24 0.69
N ALA A 76 7.31 -6.92 0.84
CA ALA A 76 7.29 -5.96 -0.25
C ALA A 76 7.83 -4.62 0.25
N VAL A 77 8.37 -3.84 -0.67
CA VAL A 77 8.80 -2.47 -0.44
C VAL A 77 8.32 -1.57 -1.57
N SER A 78 8.32 -0.26 -1.32
CA SER A 78 8.06 0.75 -2.34
C SER A 78 9.27 0.96 -3.24
N LEU A 79 9.07 1.52 -4.43
CA LEU A 79 10.17 1.81 -5.37
C LEU A 79 11.22 2.79 -4.82
N ASP A 80 10.84 3.65 -3.87
CA ASP A 80 11.74 4.60 -3.20
C ASP A 80 12.43 4.03 -1.95
N ALA A 81 12.20 2.76 -1.62
CA ALA A 81 12.81 2.12 -0.46
C ALA A 81 14.35 2.03 -0.62
N PRO A 82 15.10 1.99 0.50
CA PRO A 82 16.54 1.83 0.46
C PRO A 82 16.98 0.61 -0.35
N ALA A 83 18.02 0.78 -1.17
CA ALA A 83 18.52 -0.28 -2.05
C ALA A 83 18.90 -1.53 -1.25
N GLY A 84 18.46 -2.70 -1.73
CA GLY A 84 18.71 -4.00 -1.11
C GLY A 84 17.71 -4.42 -0.04
N THR A 85 16.78 -3.55 0.35
CA THR A 85 15.67 -3.93 1.24
C THR A 85 14.57 -4.66 0.47
N ASN A 86 13.89 -5.58 1.15
CA ASN A 86 12.84 -6.40 0.56
C ASN A 86 11.64 -6.61 1.48
N GLN A 87 11.65 -6.00 2.67
CA GLN A 87 10.53 -6.01 3.59
C GLN A 87 10.38 -4.64 4.25
N ILE A 88 9.13 -4.32 4.61
CA ILE A 88 8.77 -3.25 5.53
C ILE A 88 8.09 -3.88 6.74
N ARG A 89 8.42 -3.41 7.94
CA ARG A 89 7.80 -3.90 9.17
C ARG A 89 7.76 -2.85 10.27
N ALA A 90 6.83 -3.02 11.20
CA ALA A 90 6.72 -2.28 12.45
C ALA A 90 6.36 -3.25 13.58
N SER A 91 6.52 -2.82 14.83
CA SER A 91 5.96 -3.53 15.98
C SER A 91 5.57 -2.52 17.05
N ILE A 92 4.89 -2.95 18.11
CA ILE A 92 4.54 -2.06 19.23
C ILE A 92 5.75 -1.44 19.96
N ILE A 93 6.94 -2.01 19.80
CA ILE A 93 8.19 -1.55 20.44
C ILE A 93 9.21 -0.96 19.45
N GLU A 94 8.94 -1.04 18.14
CA GLU A 94 9.87 -0.63 17.10
C GLU A 94 9.13 0.14 16.00
N PRO A 95 9.55 1.39 15.71
CA PRO A 95 9.01 2.16 14.59
C PRO A 95 9.12 1.42 13.27
N ALA A 96 8.27 1.80 12.32
CA ALA A 96 8.34 1.22 11.00
C ALA A 96 9.71 1.46 10.34
N HIS A 97 10.26 0.43 9.72
CA HIS A 97 11.54 0.48 9.03
C HIS A 97 11.63 -0.60 7.94
N PHE A 98 12.55 -0.40 7.02
CA PHE A 98 12.87 -1.36 5.97
C PHE A 98 13.95 -2.33 6.44
N VAL A 99 13.85 -3.59 6.03
CA VAL A 99 14.87 -4.60 6.28
C VAL A 99 15.20 -5.40 5.03
N THR A 100 16.37 -6.04 5.07
CA THR A 100 16.74 -7.10 4.15
C THR A 100 16.62 -8.42 4.89
N ALA A 101 15.92 -9.37 4.29
CA ALA A 101 15.82 -10.73 4.79
C ALA A 101 16.10 -11.73 3.67
N ASP A 102 16.79 -12.82 4.01
CA ASP A 102 17.09 -13.90 3.05
C ASP A 102 15.83 -14.72 2.70
N HIS A 103 14.82 -14.68 3.57
CA HIS A 103 13.58 -15.44 3.43
C HIS A 103 12.35 -14.57 3.71
N PRO A 104 11.23 -14.82 2.98
CA PRO A 104 9.96 -14.17 3.28
C PRO A 104 9.53 -14.40 4.73
N THR A 105 9.13 -13.34 5.43
CA THR A 105 8.72 -13.38 6.85
C THR A 105 7.23 -13.12 7.01
N PHE A 106 6.59 -12.54 6.01
CA PHE A 106 5.17 -12.15 5.99
C PHE A 106 4.38 -12.91 4.92
N THR A 107 4.96 -13.96 4.36
CA THR A 107 4.36 -14.81 3.33
C THR A 107 4.03 -16.17 3.91
N HIS A 108 2.75 -16.54 3.81
CA HIS A 108 2.33 -17.89 4.10
C HIS A 108 2.70 -18.83 2.93
N PRO A 109 3.39 -19.96 3.15
CA PRO A 109 3.91 -20.80 2.06
C PRO A 109 2.82 -21.43 1.19
N ASN A 110 1.64 -21.68 1.76
CA ASN A 110 0.48 -22.21 1.03
C ASN A 110 -0.41 -21.12 0.43
N GLY A 111 0.06 -19.87 0.47
CA GLY A 111 -0.73 -18.68 0.13
C GLY A 111 -1.63 -18.24 1.28
N ALA A 112 -1.96 -16.96 1.27
CA ALA A 112 -2.88 -16.32 2.21
C ALA A 112 -4.15 -15.84 1.50
N LYS A 113 -5.23 -15.67 2.27
CA LYS A 113 -6.47 -15.09 1.77
C LYS A 113 -6.25 -13.65 1.32
N ILE A 114 -6.95 -13.24 0.26
CA ILE A 114 -6.91 -11.84 -0.20
C ILE A 114 -7.73 -10.97 0.75
N LEU A 115 -7.13 -9.89 1.26
CA LEU A 115 -7.84 -8.81 1.92
C LEU A 115 -8.28 -7.80 0.84
N PRO A 116 -9.59 -7.61 0.58
CA PRO A 116 -10.03 -6.74 -0.51
C PRO A 116 -9.72 -5.26 -0.25
N GLU A 117 -9.67 -4.45 -1.32
CA GLU A 117 -9.55 -3.00 -1.15
C GLU A 117 -10.73 -2.42 -0.35
N GLY A 118 -10.47 -1.36 0.42
CA GLY A 118 -11.44 -0.74 1.33
C GLY A 118 -11.75 -1.57 2.58
N HIS A 119 -10.99 -2.64 2.84
CA HIS A 119 -11.18 -3.50 4.00
C HIS A 119 -9.96 -3.49 4.92
N LYS A 120 -10.23 -3.71 6.21
CA LYS A 120 -9.22 -3.85 7.25
C LYS A 120 -9.42 -5.13 8.05
N VAL A 121 -8.32 -5.65 8.58
CA VAL A 121 -8.28 -6.73 9.55
C VAL A 121 -7.58 -6.25 10.80
N THR A 122 -8.21 -6.47 11.95
CA THR A 122 -7.72 -6.02 13.26
C THR A 122 -7.58 -7.21 14.19
N PHE A 123 -6.43 -7.29 14.86
CA PHE A 123 -6.20 -8.23 15.95
C PHE A 123 -5.42 -7.55 17.07
N ALA A 124 -5.96 -7.61 18.29
CA ALA A 124 -5.43 -6.89 19.44
C ALA A 124 -5.19 -5.39 19.12
N ASN A 125 -3.96 -4.91 19.28
CA ASN A 125 -3.59 -3.50 19.03
C ASN A 125 -2.97 -3.28 17.64
N THR A 126 -3.22 -4.18 16.70
CA THR A 126 -2.70 -4.09 15.33
C THR A 126 -3.85 -4.13 14.33
N THR A 127 -3.87 -3.16 13.44
CA THR A 127 -4.81 -3.08 12.33
C THR A 127 -4.00 -2.92 11.06
N CYS A 128 -4.32 -3.71 10.04
CA CYS A 128 -3.91 -3.35 8.68
C CYS A 128 -5.11 -3.38 7.76
N GLY A 129 -5.05 -2.63 6.69
CA GLY A 129 -5.98 -2.81 5.59
C GLY A 129 -5.36 -2.54 4.25
N VAL A 130 -6.18 -2.74 3.24
CA VAL A 130 -5.80 -2.55 1.85
C VAL A 130 -6.65 -1.44 1.27
N GLY A 131 -6.01 -0.37 0.85
CA GLY A 131 -6.59 0.74 0.11
C GLY A 131 -6.50 0.54 -1.39
N TYR A 132 -6.76 1.62 -2.13
CA TYR A 132 -6.73 1.66 -3.58
C TYR A 132 -5.35 1.28 -4.15
N GLN A 133 -5.36 0.52 -5.26
CA GLN A 133 -4.17 -0.02 -5.93
C GLN A 133 -3.27 -0.86 -5.02
N GLY A 134 -3.87 -1.59 -4.08
CA GLY A 134 -3.14 -2.45 -3.16
C GLY A 134 -2.28 -1.71 -2.14
N THR A 135 -2.54 -0.41 -1.90
CA THR A 135 -1.86 0.33 -0.84
C THR A 135 -2.14 -0.34 0.50
N VAL A 136 -1.11 -0.69 1.26
CA VAL A 136 -1.27 -1.28 2.59
C VAL A 136 -1.08 -0.19 3.62
N ASP A 137 -2.03 -0.05 4.53
CA ASP A 137 -1.89 0.79 5.72
C ASP A 137 -1.90 -0.13 6.94
N CYS A 138 -0.91 0.02 7.82
CA CYS A 138 -0.71 -0.82 8.98
C CYS A 138 -0.37 0.04 10.20
N GLU A 139 -1.13 -0.13 11.26
CA GLU A 139 -0.94 0.52 12.56
C GLU A 139 -0.77 -0.54 13.66
N THR A 140 0.24 -0.36 14.52
CA THR A 140 0.54 -1.22 15.67
C THR A 140 0.98 -0.36 16.87
N GLY A 141 0.03 -0.09 17.77
CA GLY A 141 0.24 0.87 18.85
C GLY A 141 0.59 2.27 18.30
N PRO A 142 1.73 2.87 18.67
CA PRO A 142 2.13 4.20 18.18
C PRO A 142 2.88 4.16 16.84
N HIS A 143 3.13 2.97 16.29
CA HIS A 143 3.96 2.77 15.10
C HIS A 143 3.13 2.29 13.93
N GLY A 144 3.58 2.54 12.72
CA GLY A 144 2.87 2.11 11.54
C GLY A 144 3.53 2.52 10.24
N PHE A 145 2.96 2.03 9.15
CA PHE A 145 3.38 2.40 7.82
C PHE A 145 2.26 2.39 6.82
N ILE A 146 2.46 3.19 5.79
CA ILE A 146 1.72 3.09 4.53
C ILE A 146 2.70 2.62 3.47
N LEU A 147 2.35 1.56 2.76
CA LEU A 147 3.11 0.98 1.67
C LEU A 147 2.29 1.08 0.38
N SER A 148 2.73 1.90 -0.55
CA SER A 148 2.23 1.88 -1.93
C SER A 148 3.26 1.23 -2.86
N ALA A 149 2.97 1.19 -4.16
CA ALA A 149 3.95 0.76 -5.15
C ALA A 149 5.16 1.69 -5.23
N VAL A 150 4.95 3.00 -5.11
CA VAL A 150 5.94 4.02 -5.47
C VAL A 150 6.56 4.74 -4.27
N TYR A 151 5.87 4.75 -3.13
CA TYR A 151 6.34 5.38 -1.89
C TYR A 151 5.90 4.59 -0.66
N SER A 152 6.58 4.85 0.46
CA SER A 152 6.11 4.47 1.80
C SER A 152 6.13 5.66 2.76
N ILE A 153 5.22 5.66 3.74
CA ILE A 153 5.24 6.59 4.88
C ILE A 153 5.44 5.76 6.13
N LEU A 154 6.35 6.18 7.01
CA LEU A 154 6.69 5.49 8.26
C LEU A 154 6.34 6.41 9.42
N HIS A 155 5.67 5.89 10.46
CA HIS A 155 5.32 6.64 11.67
C HIS A 155 5.43 5.80 12.94
#